data_AF-A0A9W9FMY6-F1
#
_entry.id   AF-A0A9W9FMY6-F1
#
_cell.length_a   1.000
_cell.length_b   1.000
_cell.length_c   1.000
_cell.angle_alpha   90.00
_cell.angle_beta   90.00
_cell.angle_gamma   90.00
#
_symmetry.space_group_name_H-M   'P 1'
#
loop_
_entity.id
_entity.type
_entity.pdbx_description
1 polymer ?
#
loop_
_entity_poly.entity_id
_entity_poly.type
_entity_poly.pdbx_seq_one_letter_code
_entity_poly.pdbx_strand_id
1 'polypeptide(L)'
;MGTRAVVNYSEPWVLGFEFSRPEPFFSMGQADFEPTRDIYRHPDRQGQPMEMFKKIHDIYALGVVLLEIGLWEPAVKLERNMFSHASNPLAVQSQLIKHAQKRLESRVGRKYKEVVLKCLTGDFEVEDDTKEDLKLQQAFRHQVVDVIEMAASYV
;
A
#
# COMPACT_ATOMS: atom_id res chain seq x y z
N MET A 1 -3.85 -35.13 -16.58
CA MET A 1 -2.82 -34.65 -15.63
C MET A 1 -2.33 -33.31 -16.13
N GLY A 2 -2.76 -32.20 -15.50
CA GLY A 2 -2.30 -30.86 -15.88
C GLY A 2 -0.92 -30.59 -15.30
N THR A 3 0.05 -30.23 -16.14
CA THR A 3 1.34 -29.69 -15.72
C THR A 3 1.11 -28.45 -14.88
N ARG A 4 1.40 -28.53 -13.57
CA ARG A 4 1.37 -27.39 -12.67
C ARG A 4 2.46 -26.43 -13.15
N ALA A 5 2.06 -25.29 -13.72
CA ALA A 5 3.00 -24.27 -14.16
C ALA A 5 3.89 -23.86 -12.99
N VAL A 6 5.20 -23.87 -13.19
CA VAL A 6 6.17 -23.36 -12.22
C VAL A 6 5.99 -21.84 -12.20
N VAL A 7 5.67 -21.28 -11.02
CA VAL A 7 5.49 -19.84 -10.85
C VAL A 7 6.88 -19.21 -10.68
N ASN A 8 7.23 -18.27 -11.57
CA ASN A 8 8.45 -17.47 -11.43
C ASN A 8 8.19 -16.28 -10.51
N TYR A 9 8.67 -16.34 -9.27
CA TYR A 9 8.52 -15.25 -8.30
C TYR A 9 9.44 -14.05 -8.56
N SER A 10 10.45 -14.20 -9.42
CA SER A 10 11.37 -13.12 -9.79
C SER A 10 10.81 -12.19 -10.88
N GLU A 11 9.71 -12.57 -11.52
CA GLU A 11 9.10 -11.81 -12.62
C GLU A 11 7.59 -11.59 -12.37
N PRO A 12 7.20 -10.88 -11.30
CA PRO A 12 5.80 -10.59 -11.03
C PRO A 12 5.23 -9.65 -12.09
N TRP A 13 3.99 -9.91 -12.51
CA TRP A 13 3.28 -9.05 -13.46
C TRP A 13 2.17 -8.31 -12.74
N VAL A 14 2.11 -6.98 -12.94
CA VAL A 14 1.00 -6.16 -12.47
C VAL A 14 -0.11 -6.23 -13.51
N LEU A 15 -1.32 -6.59 -13.09
CA LEU A 15 -2.51 -6.73 -13.91
C LEU A 15 -3.68 -5.95 -13.27
N GLY A 16 -4.82 -5.85 -13.96
CA GLY A 16 -6.01 -5.20 -13.40
C GLY A 16 -6.10 -3.68 -13.64
N PHE A 17 -5.55 -3.19 -14.75
CA PHE A 17 -5.63 -1.78 -15.18
C PHE A 17 -7.06 -1.30 -15.55
N GLU A 18 -8.10 -2.08 -15.22
CA GLU A 18 -9.50 -1.77 -15.52
C GLU A 18 -9.98 -0.48 -14.83
N PHE A 19 -9.35 -0.10 -13.71
CA PHE A 19 -9.59 1.14 -12.97
C PHE A 19 -8.50 2.20 -13.20
N SER A 20 -7.45 1.92 -13.97
CA SER A 20 -6.42 2.91 -14.29
C SER A 20 -6.98 3.98 -15.21
N ARG A 21 -6.81 5.24 -14.85
CA ARG A 21 -7.34 6.38 -15.61
C ARG A 21 -6.32 7.51 -15.66
N PRO A 22 -6.30 8.31 -16.75
CA PRO A 22 -5.60 9.58 -16.73
C PRO A 22 -6.18 10.48 -15.64
N GLU A 23 -5.29 11.10 -14.86
CA GLU A 23 -5.60 11.99 -13.73
C GLU A 23 -6.65 13.11 -13.94
N PRO A 24 -6.82 13.76 -15.13
CA PRO A 24 -7.77 14.87 -15.25
C PRO A 24 -9.25 14.46 -15.17
N PHE A 25 -9.57 13.16 -15.15
CA PHE A 25 -10.95 12.69 -15.06
C PHE A 25 -11.34 12.48 -13.59
N PHE A 26 -12.24 13.34 -13.09
CA PHE A 26 -12.93 13.11 -11.82
C PHE A 26 -13.57 11.71 -11.84
N SER A 27 -13.42 10.97 -10.74
CA SER A 27 -14.03 9.66 -10.60
C SER A 27 -15.55 9.83 -10.48
N MET A 28 -16.28 9.85 -11.60
CA MET A 28 -17.75 9.71 -11.62
C MET A 28 -18.21 8.27 -11.28
N GLY A 29 -17.35 7.47 -10.64
CA GLY A 29 -17.69 6.12 -10.21
C GLY A 29 -18.55 6.18 -8.95
N GLN A 30 -19.59 5.34 -8.87
CA GLN A 30 -20.26 5.06 -7.61
C GLN A 30 -19.21 4.65 -6.57
N ALA A 31 -19.31 5.23 -5.37
CA ALA A 31 -18.51 4.79 -4.23
C ALA A 31 -18.85 3.32 -3.95
N ASP A 32 -17.95 2.43 -4.35
CA ASP A 32 -18.06 1.02 -4.03
C ASP A 32 -17.55 0.86 -2.59
N PHE A 33 -18.48 0.71 -1.65
CA PHE A 33 -18.23 0.58 -0.20
C PHE A 33 -17.90 -0.86 0.17
N GLU A 34 -17.09 -1.54 -0.63
CA GLU A 34 -16.64 -2.89 -0.30
C GLU A 34 -15.43 -2.81 0.65
N PRO A 35 -15.56 -3.17 1.94
CA PRO A 35 -14.52 -2.92 2.94
C PRO A 35 -13.18 -3.62 2.62
N THR A 36 -13.25 -4.74 1.89
CA THR A 36 -12.08 -5.50 1.46
C THR A 36 -11.25 -4.78 0.41
N ARG A 37 -11.87 -3.91 -0.40
CA ARG A 37 -11.19 -3.07 -1.39
C ARG A 37 -10.81 -1.72 -0.80
N ASP A 38 -11.64 -1.18 0.10
CA ASP A 38 -11.45 0.14 0.69
C ASP A 38 -10.20 0.22 1.57
N ILE A 39 -9.79 -0.89 2.20
CA ILE A 39 -8.57 -0.97 3.03
C ILE A 39 -7.29 -0.59 2.27
N TYR A 40 -7.24 -0.82 0.95
CA TYR A 40 -6.12 -0.46 0.09
C TYR A 40 -6.21 0.98 -0.42
N ARG A 41 -7.36 1.65 -0.28
CA ARG A 41 -7.49 3.06 -0.62
C ARG A 41 -6.92 3.92 0.49
N HIS A 42 -6.19 4.96 0.10
CA HIS A 42 -5.70 5.97 1.03
C HIS A 42 -6.87 6.56 1.86
N PRO A 43 -6.68 6.88 3.15
CA PRO A 43 -7.74 7.42 3.99
C PRO A 43 -8.50 8.61 3.41
N ASP A 44 -7.81 9.52 2.71
CA ASP A 44 -8.42 10.71 2.05
C ASP A 44 -9.33 10.37 0.85
N ARG A 45 -9.30 9.12 0.41
CA ARG A 45 -10.06 8.59 -0.74
C ARG A 45 -10.99 7.43 -0.38
N GLN A 46 -11.09 7.06 0.90
CA GLN A 46 -12.07 6.08 1.35
C GLN A 46 -13.48 6.69 1.41
N GLY A 47 -14.50 5.89 1.11
CA GLY A 47 -15.87 6.37 1.01
C GLY A 47 -16.08 7.41 -0.11
N GLN A 48 -16.47 8.64 0.24
CA GLN A 48 -16.58 9.74 -0.71
C GLN A 48 -15.21 10.43 -0.89
N PRO A 49 -14.58 10.36 -2.07
CA PRO A 49 -13.24 10.90 -2.26
C PRO A 49 -13.21 12.41 -2.01
N MET A 50 -12.39 12.85 -1.04
CA MET A 50 -12.24 14.28 -0.73
C MET A 50 -11.17 14.95 -1.59
N GLU A 51 -10.23 14.17 -2.11
CA GLU A 51 -9.13 14.65 -2.95
C GLU A 51 -9.11 13.99 -4.33
N MET A 52 -8.46 14.64 -5.30
CA MET A 52 -8.08 14.02 -6.57
C MET A 52 -7.03 12.93 -6.35
N PHE A 53 -6.84 12.05 -7.33
CA PHE A 53 -5.85 11.00 -7.21
C PHE A 53 -4.44 11.60 -7.26
N LYS A 54 -3.52 11.11 -6.42
CA LYS A 54 -2.12 11.53 -6.31
C LYS A 54 -1.27 10.26 -6.19
N LYS A 55 0.01 10.34 -6.58
CA LYS A 55 0.99 9.25 -6.49
C LYS A 55 1.06 8.60 -5.09
N ILE A 56 0.86 9.38 -4.03
CA ILE A 56 0.90 8.89 -2.64
C ILE A 56 -0.18 7.84 -2.35
N HIS A 57 -1.30 7.86 -3.07
CA HIS A 57 -2.39 6.90 -2.86
C HIS A 57 -2.00 5.49 -3.30
N ASP A 58 -1.26 5.35 -4.40
CA ASP A 58 -0.70 4.05 -4.83
C ASP A 58 0.40 3.58 -3.87
N ILE A 59 1.21 4.49 -3.35
CA ILE A 59 2.25 4.17 -2.37
C ILE A 59 1.63 3.61 -1.09
N TYR A 60 0.52 4.18 -0.62
CA TYR A 60 -0.23 3.63 0.51
C TYR A 60 -0.76 2.23 0.23
N ALA A 61 -1.39 2.01 -0.93
CA ALA A 61 -1.90 0.69 -1.32
C ALA A 61 -0.77 -0.35 -1.34
N LEU A 62 0.41 0.03 -1.85
CA LEU A 62 1.61 -0.80 -1.79
C LEU A 62 2.05 -1.08 -0.35
N GLY A 63 1.98 -0.09 0.55
CA GLY A 63 2.25 -0.28 1.98
C GLY A 63 1.37 -1.35 2.62
N VAL A 64 0.09 -1.40 2.26
CA VAL A 64 -0.83 -2.46 2.70
C VAL A 64 -0.40 -3.83 2.15
N VAL A 65 -0.08 -3.92 0.85
CA VAL A 65 0.40 -5.18 0.23
C VAL A 65 1.70 -5.67 0.86
N LEU A 66 2.66 -4.77 1.13
CA LEU A 66 3.91 -5.13 1.80
C LEU A 66 3.66 -5.60 3.25
N LEU A 67 2.71 -5.00 3.97
CA LEU A 67 2.29 -5.48 5.28
C LEU A 67 1.74 -6.92 5.20
N GLU A 68 0.89 -7.21 4.21
CA GLU A 68 0.36 -8.56 4.00
C GLU A 68 1.46 -9.58 3.71
N ILE A 69 2.42 -9.23 2.83
CA ILE A 69 3.57 -10.06 2.49
C ILE A 69 4.41 -10.34 3.75
N GLY A 70 4.73 -9.30 4.53
CA GLY A 70 5.57 -9.44 5.72
C GLY A 70 4.90 -10.19 6.88
N LEU A 71 3.57 -10.13 6.99
CA LEU A 71 2.80 -10.88 7.98
C LEU A 71 2.32 -12.25 7.48
N TRP A 72 2.39 -12.49 6.18
CA TRP A 72 1.80 -13.65 5.52
C TRP A 72 0.33 -13.87 5.90
N GLU A 73 -0.41 -12.76 6.00
CA GLU A 73 -1.80 -12.70 6.48
C GLU A 73 -2.53 -11.58 5.74
N PRO A 74 -3.76 -11.79 5.22
CA PRO A 74 -4.53 -10.74 4.58
C PRO A 74 -4.80 -9.57 5.53
N ALA A 75 -4.65 -8.33 5.06
CA ALA A 75 -4.77 -7.11 5.84
C ALA A 75 -6.14 -6.99 6.49
N VAL A 76 -7.19 -7.40 5.77
CA VAL A 76 -8.56 -7.45 6.26
C VAL A 76 -8.74 -8.39 7.45
N LYS A 77 -7.85 -9.37 7.68
CA LYS A 77 -7.96 -10.32 8.81
C LYS A 77 -7.20 -9.86 10.05
N LEU A 78 -6.43 -8.78 9.95
CA LEU A 78 -5.64 -8.25 11.07
C LEU A 78 -6.53 -7.75 12.22
N GLU A 79 -7.78 -7.37 11.91
CA GLU A 79 -8.79 -7.02 12.90
C GLU A 79 -9.94 -8.04 12.91
N ARG A 80 -10.43 -8.37 14.12
CA ARG A 80 -11.44 -9.43 14.33
C ARG A 80 -12.74 -9.22 13.54
N ASN A 81 -13.10 -7.98 13.30
CA ASN A 81 -14.32 -7.61 12.57
C ASN A 81 -14.04 -7.26 11.11
N MET A 82 -12.86 -7.57 10.57
CA MET A 82 -12.45 -7.25 9.21
C MET A 82 -12.66 -5.80 8.78
N PHE A 83 -12.51 -4.86 9.73
CA PHE A 83 -12.80 -3.44 9.52
C PHE A 83 -14.23 -3.14 9.07
N SER A 84 -15.18 -4.08 9.22
CA SER A 84 -16.59 -3.94 8.80
C SER A 84 -17.32 -2.76 9.44
N HIS A 85 -16.84 -2.30 10.60
CA HIS A 85 -17.38 -1.17 11.34
C HIS A 85 -16.42 0.03 11.39
N ALA A 86 -15.30 -0.02 10.68
CA ALA A 86 -14.37 1.09 10.64
C ALA A 86 -14.88 2.15 9.67
N SER A 87 -15.91 2.89 10.10
CA SER A 87 -16.42 4.07 9.38
C SER A 87 -15.42 5.24 9.34
N ASN A 88 -14.26 5.08 10.00
CA ASN A 88 -13.21 6.08 10.07
C ASN A 88 -11.96 5.57 9.35
N PRO A 89 -11.66 6.10 8.15
CA PRO A 89 -10.48 5.74 7.36
C PRO A 89 -9.15 5.89 8.10
N LEU A 90 -9.01 6.94 8.91
CA LEU A 90 -7.80 7.17 9.70
C LEU A 90 -7.63 6.12 10.81
N ALA A 91 -8.74 5.59 11.33
CA ALA A 91 -8.69 4.50 12.30
C ALA A 91 -8.20 3.19 11.67
N VAL A 92 -8.59 2.91 10.42
CA VAL A 92 -8.08 1.76 9.65
C VAL A 92 -6.57 1.87 9.47
N GLN A 93 -6.09 3.00 8.93
CA GLN A 93 -4.66 3.27 8.77
C GLN A 93 -3.90 3.13 10.09
N SER A 94 -4.44 3.70 11.18
CA SER A 94 -3.83 3.61 12.51
C SER A 94 -3.68 2.16 13.01
N GLN A 95 -4.66 1.28 12.75
CA GLN A 95 -4.52 -0.14 13.10
C GLN A 95 -3.48 -0.84 12.22
N LEU A 96 -3.45 -0.56 10.92
CA LEU A 96 -2.44 -1.14 10.01
C LEU A 96 -1.02 -0.76 10.46
N ILE A 97 -0.80 0.52 10.78
CA ILE A 97 0.46 1.02 11.35
C ILE A 97 0.80 0.29 12.65
N LYS A 98 -0.18 0.12 13.55
CA LYS A 98 0.02 -0.59 14.82
C LYS A 98 0.42 -2.05 14.62
N HIS A 99 -0.18 -2.76 13.66
CA HIS A 99 0.21 -4.14 13.31
C HIS A 99 1.62 -4.16 12.73
N ALA A 100 1.95 -3.24 11.82
CA ALA A 100 3.29 -3.08 11.26
C ALA A 100 4.35 -2.87 12.35
N GLN A 101 4.12 -1.92 13.26
CA GLN A 101 5.04 -1.58 14.35
C GLN A 101 5.32 -2.75 15.30
N LYS A 102 4.28 -3.52 15.65
CA LYS A 102 4.35 -4.59 16.64
C LYS A 102 4.87 -5.91 16.09
N ARG A 103 4.60 -6.21 14.82
CA ARG A 103 4.72 -7.57 14.28
C ARG A 103 5.75 -7.74 13.18
N LEU A 104 6.04 -6.71 12.38
CA LEU A 104 6.92 -6.88 11.21
C LEU A 104 8.39 -7.05 11.61
N GLU A 105 8.87 -6.30 12.61
CA GLU A 105 10.29 -6.33 12.96
C GLU A 105 10.80 -7.72 13.32
N SER A 106 10.03 -8.46 14.13
CA SER A 106 10.38 -9.82 14.55
C SER A 106 10.18 -10.87 13.46
N ARG A 107 9.45 -10.55 12.38
CA ARG A 107 9.17 -11.48 11.27
C ARG A 107 10.10 -11.31 10.08
N VAL A 108 10.34 -10.07 9.68
CA VAL A 108 11.06 -9.72 8.43
C VAL A 108 12.20 -8.73 8.65
N GLY A 109 12.36 -8.20 9.87
CA GLY A 109 13.44 -7.29 10.23
C GLY A 109 13.05 -5.81 10.21
N ARG A 110 13.92 -5.00 10.80
CA ARG A 110 13.69 -3.57 11.05
C ARG A 110 13.58 -2.75 9.77
N LYS A 111 14.46 -2.95 8.78
CA LYS A 111 14.46 -2.20 7.52
C LYS A 111 13.13 -2.35 6.76
N TYR A 112 12.62 -3.58 6.67
CA TYR A 112 11.33 -3.85 6.00
C TYR A 112 10.18 -3.18 6.74
N LYS A 113 10.15 -3.26 8.08
CA LYS A 113 9.16 -2.55 8.90
C LYS A 113 9.17 -1.04 8.63
N GLU A 114 10.34 -0.40 8.61
CA GLU A 114 10.47 1.05 8.39
C GLU A 114 9.94 1.45 7.01
N VAL A 115 10.23 0.65 5.98
CA VAL A 115 9.70 0.85 4.62
C VAL A 115 8.17 0.75 4.59
N VAL A 116 7.59 -0.29 5.19
CA VAL A 116 6.12 -0.44 5.26
C VAL A 116 5.49 0.76 5.96
N LEU A 117 6.07 1.22 7.07
CA LEU A 117 5.56 2.37 7.80
C LEU A 117 5.59 3.64 6.95
N LYS A 118 6.69 3.93 6.25
CA LYS A 118 6.78 5.08 5.33
C LYS A 118 5.72 5.04 4.26
N CYS A 119 5.48 3.88 3.64
CA CYS A 119 4.42 3.73 2.65
C CYS A 119 3.02 3.96 3.24
N LEU A 120 2.74 3.43 4.44
CA LEU A 120 1.44 3.59 5.10
C LEU A 120 1.17 5.00 5.62
N THR A 121 2.20 5.78 5.99
CA THR A 121 2.06 7.15 6.48
C THR A 121 2.21 8.20 5.38
N GLY A 122 2.86 7.85 4.27
CA GLY A 122 3.26 8.81 3.25
C GLY A 122 4.42 9.72 3.67
N ASP A 123 5.16 9.37 4.73
CA ASP A 123 6.24 10.18 5.29
C ASP A 123 7.55 10.05 4.48
N PHE A 124 7.54 10.71 3.33
CA PHE A 124 8.65 10.77 2.38
C PHE A 124 9.42 12.10 2.42
N GLU A 125 9.05 13.02 3.30
CA GLU A 125 9.63 14.37 3.41
C GLU A 125 9.51 15.17 2.09
N VAL A 126 8.45 14.91 1.32
CA VAL A 126 8.14 15.62 0.08
C VAL A 126 6.75 16.22 0.19
N GLU A 127 6.69 17.56 0.20
CA GLU A 127 5.45 18.32 0.12
C GLU A 127 5.15 18.72 -1.33
N ASP A 128 3.86 18.80 -1.67
CA ASP A 128 3.34 19.37 -2.93
C ASP A 128 3.98 18.84 -4.22
N ASP A 129 4.19 17.53 -4.31
CA ASP A 129 4.67 16.85 -5.54
C ASP A 129 3.51 16.69 -6.52
N THR A 130 3.52 17.49 -7.59
CA THR A 130 2.53 17.39 -8.67
C THR A 130 2.81 16.16 -9.55
N LYS A 131 1.93 15.88 -10.49
CA LYS A 131 2.08 14.76 -11.43
C LYS A 131 3.41 14.77 -12.18
N GLU A 132 3.83 15.95 -12.64
CA GLU A 132 5.03 16.12 -13.47
C GLU A 132 6.31 16.13 -12.63
N ASP A 133 6.19 16.35 -11.32
CA ASP A 133 7.32 16.32 -10.41
C ASP A 133 7.84 14.90 -10.20
N LEU A 134 9.14 14.80 -9.94
CA LEU A 134 9.83 13.53 -9.72
C LEU A 134 10.30 13.37 -8.28
N LYS A 135 10.06 14.34 -7.39
CA LYS A 135 10.65 14.33 -6.04
C LYS A 135 10.12 13.16 -5.23
N LEU A 136 8.81 12.93 -5.26
CA LEU A 136 8.20 11.79 -4.57
C LEU A 136 8.68 10.44 -5.17
N GLN A 137 8.85 10.37 -6.48
CA GLN A 137 9.36 9.15 -7.13
C GLN A 137 10.81 8.86 -6.75
N GLN A 138 11.65 9.90 -6.70
CA GLN A 138 13.05 9.79 -6.25
C GLN A 138 13.12 9.40 -4.77
N ALA A 139 12.32 10.05 -3.92
CA ALA A 139 12.21 9.71 -2.50
C ALA A 139 11.74 8.26 -2.31
N PHE A 140 10.74 7.82 -3.06
CA PHE A 140 10.27 6.43 -3.05
C PHE A 140 11.38 5.46 -3.47
N ARG A 141 12.08 5.71 -4.59
CA ARG A 141 13.21 4.87 -5.03
C ARG A 141 14.26 4.74 -3.92
N HIS A 142 14.68 5.84 -3.33
CA HIS A 142 15.76 5.83 -2.34
C HIS A 142 15.35 5.25 -0.98
N GLN A 143 14.15 5.60 -0.51
CA GLN A 143 13.70 5.24 0.85
C GLN A 143 12.98 3.89 0.91
N VAL A 144 12.51 3.34 -0.21
CA VAL A 144 11.79 2.06 -0.29
C VAL A 144 12.59 1.05 -1.09
N VAL A 145 12.83 1.34 -2.36
CA VAL A 145 13.34 0.34 -3.30
C VAL A 145 14.79 0.00 -3.01
N ASP A 146 15.67 1.00 -2.92
CA ASP A 146 17.09 0.78 -2.61
C ASP A 146 17.25 0.12 -1.23
N VAL A 147 16.41 0.46 -0.25
CA VAL A 147 16.43 -0.16 1.09
C VAL A 147 16.09 -1.64 1.05
N ILE A 148 15.05 -2.03 0.29
CA ILE A 148 14.66 -3.43 0.11
C ILE A 148 15.72 -4.19 -0.71
N GLU A 149 16.22 -3.61 -1.81
CA GLU A 149 17.26 -4.21 -2.64
C GLU A 149 18.54 -4.47 -1.82
N MET A 150 18.96 -3.48 -1.03
CA MET A 150 20.09 -3.64 -0.12
C MET A 150 19.81 -4.74 0.91
N ALA A 151 18.64 -4.74 1.56
CA ALA A 151 18.30 -5.76 2.54
C ALA A 151 18.31 -7.17 1.95
N ALA A 152 17.82 -7.35 0.71
CA ALA A 152 17.83 -8.62 0.01
C ALA A 152 19.24 -9.09 -0.38
N SER A 153 20.17 -8.16 -0.61
CA SER A 153 21.56 -8.49 -0.99
C SER A 153 22.42 -9.00 0.18
N TYR A 154 21.92 -8.92 1.42
CA TYR A 154 22.61 -9.41 2.63
C TYR A 154 22.03 -10.73 3.18
N VAL A 155 21.14 -11.38 2.43
CA VAL A 155 20.54 -12.70 2.74
C VAL A 155 21.11 -13.74 1.78
#